data_AF-A0A7S1HWS4-F1
#
_entry.id   AF-A0A7S1HWS4-F1
#
_cell.length_a   1.000
_cell.length_b   1.000
_cell.length_c   1.000
_cell.angle_alpha   90.00
_cell.angle_beta   90.00
_cell.angle_gamma   90.00
#
_symmetry.space_group_name_H-M   'P 1'
#
loop_
_entity.id
_entity.type
_entity.pdbx_description
1 polymer ?
#
loop_
_entity_poly.entity_id
_entity_poly.type
_entity_poly.pdbx_seq_one_letter_code
_entity_poly.pdbx_strand_id
1 'polypeptide(L)'
;QRSNMLPLIDDKTLLSTIMQEASFVKTEDCHQELVHRLQCFQNQTCTPTTCSQVMTLLANAGHPKGAMMWFNKIRDHGVPLTTCMCDCASMACIKMKDWHAWEELLNMTPFIERVSLPTLRVGIDACCKIGNSEMAVLVLDKMIERQMGTDLVVVTNVLMACKNNGDWWRSV
;
A
#
# COMPACT_ATOMS: atom_id res chain seq x y z
N GLN A 1 28.63 -9.27 -17.77
CA GLN A 1 28.38 -10.01 -16.51
C GLN A 1 26.87 -10.09 -16.30
N ARG A 2 26.31 -11.30 -16.37
CA ARG A 2 24.89 -11.59 -16.17
C ARG A 2 24.67 -11.87 -14.68
N SER A 3 24.28 -10.87 -13.90
CA SER A 3 24.03 -11.03 -12.47
C SER A 3 23.17 -9.86 -11.99
N ASN A 4 21.85 -10.05 -12.09
CA ASN A 4 20.73 -9.33 -11.46
C ASN A 4 19.48 -9.38 -12.36
N MET A 5 19.22 -10.52 -13.01
CA MET A 5 17.93 -10.72 -13.64
C MET A 5 16.93 -11.06 -12.53
N LEU A 6 16.17 -10.04 -12.10
CA LEU A 6 14.96 -10.24 -11.32
C LEU A 6 14.05 -11.22 -12.08
N PRO A 7 13.34 -12.13 -11.40
CA PRO A 7 12.44 -13.05 -12.08
C PRO A 7 11.43 -12.24 -12.89
N LEU A 8 11.40 -12.52 -14.20
CA LEU A 8 10.40 -11.96 -15.10
C LEU A 8 9.03 -12.41 -14.60
N ILE A 9 8.18 -11.45 -14.24
CA ILE A 9 6.76 -11.71 -13.99
C ILE A 9 6.12 -11.91 -15.37
N ASP A 10 6.27 -13.10 -15.95
CA ASP A 10 5.77 -13.43 -17.28
C ASP A 10 4.30 -13.89 -17.23
N ASP A 11 3.53 -13.30 -16.30
CA ASP A 11 2.18 -13.74 -16.01
C ASP A 11 1.17 -12.97 -16.87
N LYS A 12 1.00 -13.42 -18.11
CA LYS A 12 0.01 -12.87 -19.06
C LYS A 12 -1.41 -12.83 -18.49
N THR A 13 -1.74 -13.72 -17.54
CA THR A 13 -3.05 -13.75 -16.88
C THR A 13 -3.25 -12.53 -16.00
N LEU A 14 -2.25 -12.17 -15.17
CA LEU A 14 -2.24 -10.98 -14.34
C LEU A 14 -2.35 -9.70 -15.17
N LEU A 15 -1.59 -9.63 -16.27
CA LEU A 15 -1.67 -8.50 -17.21
C LEU A 15 -3.08 -8.40 -17.80
N SER A 16 -3.69 -9.51 -18.20
CA SER A 16 -5.07 -9.49 -18.69
C SER A 16 -6.09 -9.11 -17.62
N THR A 17 -5.89 -9.52 -16.35
CA THR A 17 -6.76 -9.16 -15.22
C THR A 17 -6.63 -7.68 -14.88
N ILE A 18 -5.40 -7.13 -14.87
CA ILE A 18 -5.18 -5.70 -14.63
C ILE A 18 -5.64 -4.87 -15.81
N MET A 19 -5.51 -5.34 -17.05
CA MET A 19 -6.08 -4.69 -18.23
C MET A 19 -7.61 -4.74 -18.20
N GLN A 20 -8.22 -5.84 -17.73
CA GLN A 20 -9.67 -5.93 -17.51
C GLN A 20 -10.12 -4.98 -16.39
N GLU A 21 -9.40 -4.90 -15.26
CA GLU A 21 -9.73 -3.92 -14.21
C GLU A 21 -9.49 -2.48 -14.66
N ALA A 22 -8.47 -2.25 -15.50
CA ALA A 22 -8.17 -0.95 -16.11
C ALA A 22 -9.26 -0.50 -17.08
N SER A 23 -9.97 -1.42 -17.73
CA SER A 23 -11.09 -1.07 -18.62
C SER A 23 -12.26 -0.37 -17.90
N PHE A 24 -12.28 -0.39 -16.56
CA PHE A 24 -13.24 0.34 -15.73
C PHE A 24 -12.74 1.73 -15.30
N VAL A 25 -11.56 2.15 -15.74
CA VAL A 25 -10.98 3.47 -15.42
C VAL A 25 -11.81 4.55 -16.11
N LYS A 26 -12.32 5.51 -15.32
CA LYS A 26 -13.25 6.56 -15.77
C LYS A 26 -12.62 7.60 -16.70
N THR A 27 -11.31 7.55 -16.93
CA THR A 27 -10.56 8.53 -17.73
C THR A 27 -9.72 7.83 -18.80
N GLU A 28 -10.04 8.10 -20.07
CA GLU A 28 -9.41 7.51 -21.26
C GLU A 28 -7.86 7.64 -21.24
N ASP A 29 -7.34 8.77 -20.74
CA ASP A 29 -5.90 9.07 -20.68
C ASP A 29 -5.13 8.17 -19.70
N CYS A 30 -5.74 7.83 -18.56
CA CYS A 30 -5.10 6.96 -17.56
C CYS A 30 -5.08 5.50 -18.03
N HIS A 31 -6.08 5.09 -18.80
CA HIS A 31 -6.15 3.77 -19.40
C HIS A 31 -5.05 3.57 -20.45
N GLN A 32 -4.84 4.55 -21.34
CA GLN A 32 -3.81 4.45 -22.39
C GLN A 32 -2.38 4.43 -21.82
N GLU A 33 -2.08 5.28 -20.83
CA GLU A 33 -0.76 5.29 -20.17
C GLU A 33 -0.51 3.99 -19.40
N LEU A 34 -1.53 3.45 -18.72
CA LEU A 34 -1.44 2.18 -18.01
C LEU A 34 -1.20 1.01 -18.99
N VAL A 35 -1.95 0.95 -20.09
CA VAL A 35 -1.76 -0.07 -21.14
C VAL A 35 -0.37 0.03 -21.78
N HIS A 36 0.09 1.23 -22.10
CA HIS A 36 1.43 1.45 -22.67
C HIS A 36 2.54 0.99 -21.71
N ARG A 37 2.45 1.31 -20.41
CA ARG A 37 3.42 0.87 -19.39
C ARG A 37 3.41 -0.64 -19.18
N LEU A 38 2.24 -1.27 -19.24
CA LEU A 38 2.09 -2.72 -19.16
C LEU A 38 2.59 -3.44 -20.43
N GLN A 39 2.50 -2.80 -21.61
CA GLN A 39 3.11 -3.30 -22.84
C GLN A 39 4.64 -3.16 -22.82
N CYS A 40 5.18 -2.06 -22.28
CA CYS A 40 6.62 -1.93 -22.01
C CYS A 40 7.11 -3.01 -21.03
N PHE A 41 6.29 -3.40 -20.05
CA PHE A 41 6.57 -4.49 -19.11
C PHE A 41 6.71 -5.85 -19.80
N GLN A 42 5.91 -6.13 -20.84
CA GLN A 42 6.02 -7.37 -21.63
C GLN A 42 7.30 -7.45 -22.46
N ASN A 43 7.90 -6.31 -22.83
CA ASN A 43 8.91 -6.26 -23.88
C ASN A 43 10.35 -6.01 -23.42
N GLN A 44 10.64 -5.58 -22.17
CA GLN A 44 12.01 -5.59 -21.61
C GLN A 44 12.09 -5.22 -20.10
N THR A 45 12.68 -6.13 -19.32
CA THR A 45 13.17 -6.03 -17.91
C THR A 45 12.24 -5.36 -16.89
N CYS A 46 11.51 -6.18 -16.13
CA CYS A 46 10.79 -5.79 -14.92
C CYS A 46 11.75 -5.12 -13.92
N THR A 47 11.65 -3.80 -13.76
CA THR A 47 12.37 -3.05 -12.72
C THR A 47 11.42 -2.72 -11.57
N PRO A 48 11.93 -2.58 -10.33
CA PRO A 48 11.12 -2.09 -9.21
C PRO A 48 10.46 -0.73 -9.52
N THR A 49 11.09 0.10 -10.35
CA THR A 49 10.53 1.38 -10.80
C THR A 49 9.24 1.18 -11.62
N THR A 50 9.24 0.29 -12.61
CA THR A 50 8.05 0.00 -13.42
C THR A 50 6.91 -0.54 -12.56
N CYS A 51 7.21 -1.45 -11.64
CA CYS A 51 6.24 -1.99 -10.70
C CYS A 51 5.60 -0.90 -9.82
N SER A 52 6.40 0.05 -9.33
CA SER A 52 5.91 1.18 -8.51
C SER A 52 5.06 2.18 -9.29
N GLN A 53 5.38 2.40 -10.57
CA GLN A 53 4.59 3.24 -11.48
C GLN A 53 3.20 2.64 -11.72
N VAL A 54 3.12 1.34 -11.99
CA VAL A 54 1.83 0.63 -12.16
C VAL A 54 0.97 0.74 -10.89
N MET A 55 1.57 0.55 -9.71
CA MET A 55 0.85 0.72 -8.44
C MET A 55 0.32 2.13 -8.23
N THR A 56 1.14 3.14 -8.51
CA THR A 56 0.74 4.56 -8.38
C THR A 56 -0.39 4.89 -9.35
N LEU A 57 -0.31 4.40 -10.60
CA LEU A 57 -1.36 4.60 -11.60
C LEU A 57 -2.68 3.96 -11.16
N LEU A 58 -2.66 2.73 -10.65
CA LEU A 58 -3.85 2.05 -10.12
C LEU A 58 -4.44 2.79 -8.90
N ALA A 59 -3.58 3.29 -8.00
CA ALA A 59 -4.00 4.04 -6.83
C ALA A 59 -4.64 5.39 -7.19
N ASN A 60 -4.11 6.08 -8.22
CA ASN A 60 -4.63 7.35 -8.74
C ASN A 60 -5.92 7.16 -9.56
N ALA A 61 -6.03 6.05 -10.28
CA ALA A 61 -7.22 5.68 -11.02
C ALA A 61 -8.39 5.25 -10.11
N GLY A 62 -8.17 5.14 -8.79
CA GLY A 62 -9.21 4.78 -7.83
C GLY A 62 -9.48 3.27 -7.72
N HIS A 63 -8.52 2.44 -8.12
CA HIS A 63 -8.62 0.98 -8.08
C HIS A 63 -7.67 0.38 -7.02
N PRO A 64 -7.97 0.54 -5.73
CA PRO A 64 -7.12 0.02 -4.66
C PRO A 64 -7.04 -1.52 -4.66
N LYS A 65 -8.09 -2.22 -5.13
CA LYS A 65 -8.09 -3.69 -5.27
C LYS A 65 -7.02 -4.17 -6.26
N GLY A 66 -7.02 -3.62 -7.48
CA GLY A 66 -6.01 -3.91 -8.48
C GLY A 66 -4.60 -3.58 -8.01
N ALA A 67 -4.42 -2.45 -7.31
CA ALA A 67 -3.12 -2.09 -6.72
C ALA A 67 -2.62 -3.14 -5.71
N MET A 68 -3.51 -3.67 -4.86
CA MET A 68 -3.17 -4.73 -3.90
C MET A 68 -2.91 -6.09 -4.54
N MET A 69 -3.70 -6.46 -5.56
CA MET A 69 -3.44 -7.68 -6.32
C MET A 69 -2.07 -7.65 -6.99
N TRP A 70 -1.72 -6.52 -7.59
CA TRP A 70 -0.40 -6.31 -8.20
C TRP A 70 0.72 -6.34 -7.15
N PHE A 71 0.52 -5.71 -5.99
CA PHE A 71 1.48 -5.75 -4.88
C PHE A 71 1.78 -7.18 -4.41
N ASN A 72 0.73 -7.98 -4.18
CA ASN A 72 0.89 -9.38 -3.76
C ASN A 72 1.70 -10.17 -4.80
N LYS A 73 1.46 -9.91 -6.08
CA LYS A 73 2.19 -10.60 -7.15
C LYS A 73 3.66 -10.17 -7.26
N ILE A 74 3.95 -8.88 -7.12
CA ILE A 74 5.33 -8.34 -7.01
C ILE A 74 6.07 -9.06 -5.87
N ARG A 75 5.40 -9.20 -4.73
CA ARG A 75 5.93 -9.89 -3.55
C ARG A 75 6.15 -11.38 -3.81
N ASP A 76 5.19 -12.08 -4.41
CA ASP A 76 5.28 -13.52 -4.70
C ASP A 76 6.43 -13.83 -5.68
N HIS A 77 6.76 -12.88 -6.56
CA HIS A 77 7.90 -12.98 -7.47
C HIS A 77 9.21 -12.48 -6.82
N GLY A 78 9.23 -12.11 -5.54
CA GLY A 78 10.44 -11.68 -4.86
C GLY A 78 11.05 -10.39 -5.41
N VAL A 79 10.24 -9.53 -6.05
CA VAL A 79 10.71 -8.22 -6.51
C VAL A 79 11.00 -7.35 -5.29
N PRO A 80 12.19 -6.72 -5.19
CA PRO A 80 12.53 -5.85 -4.07
C PRO A 80 11.52 -4.73 -3.89
N LEU A 81 10.91 -4.67 -2.71
CA LEU A 81 9.93 -3.64 -2.39
C LEU A 81 10.59 -2.26 -2.31
N THR A 82 9.97 -1.27 -2.96
CA THR A 82 10.32 0.14 -2.80
C THR A 82 9.35 0.81 -1.83
N THR A 83 9.76 1.95 -1.26
CA THR A 83 8.90 2.79 -0.39
C THR A 83 7.56 3.10 -1.07
N CYS A 84 7.60 3.46 -2.36
CA CYS A 84 6.39 3.76 -3.14
C CYS A 84 5.42 2.56 -3.23
N MET A 85 5.93 1.33 -3.39
CA MET A 85 5.09 0.13 -3.41
C MET A 85 4.41 -0.09 -2.05
N CYS A 86 5.17 0.01 -0.95
CA CYS A 86 4.63 -0.18 0.39
C CYS A 86 3.59 0.89 0.75
N ASP A 87 3.83 2.14 0.34
CA ASP A 87 2.89 3.25 0.53
C ASP A 87 1.61 3.05 -0.27
N CYS A 88 1.73 2.67 -1.55
CA CYS A 88 0.57 2.38 -2.40
C CYS A 88 -0.25 1.20 -1.87
N ALA A 89 0.40 0.14 -1.39
CA ALA A 89 -0.28 -1.01 -0.79
C ALA A 89 -1.02 -0.63 0.51
N SER A 90 -0.36 0.11 1.41
CA SER A 90 -0.98 0.60 2.63
C SER A 90 -2.18 1.49 2.34
N MET A 91 -2.02 2.45 1.42
CA MET A 91 -3.09 3.35 1.00
C MET A 91 -4.27 2.59 0.39
N ALA A 92 -3.99 1.54 -0.38
CA ALA A 92 -5.02 0.69 -0.94
C ALA A 92 -5.81 -0.04 0.16
N CYS A 93 -5.15 -0.61 1.16
CA CYS A 93 -5.83 -1.23 2.30
C CYS A 93 -6.69 -0.23 3.07
N ILE A 94 -6.16 0.97 3.35
CA ILE A 94 -6.88 2.06 4.03
C ILE A 94 -8.13 2.47 3.24
N LYS A 95 -8.00 2.67 1.92
CA LYS A 95 -9.13 3.03 1.04
C LYS A 95 -10.20 1.94 0.97
N MET A 96 -9.80 0.67 1.01
CA MET A 96 -10.71 -0.48 1.04
C MET A 96 -11.30 -0.75 2.43
N LYS A 97 -10.79 -0.08 3.47
CA LYS A 97 -11.08 -0.36 4.89
C LYS A 97 -10.76 -1.81 5.28
N ASP A 98 -9.77 -2.40 4.63
CA ASP A 98 -9.29 -3.75 4.91
C ASP A 98 -8.16 -3.67 5.95
N TRP A 99 -8.56 -3.52 7.22
CA TRP A 99 -7.63 -3.32 8.33
C TRP A 99 -6.82 -4.58 8.63
N HIS A 100 -7.39 -5.76 8.39
CA HIS A 100 -6.71 -7.03 8.59
C HIS A 100 -5.58 -7.20 7.60
N ALA A 101 -5.84 -6.99 6.30
CA ALA A 101 -4.78 -7.01 5.29
C ALA A 101 -3.72 -5.95 5.57
N TRP A 102 -4.11 -4.77 6.07
CA TRP A 102 -3.14 -3.74 6.43
C TRP A 102 -2.25 -4.17 7.61
N GLU A 103 -2.84 -4.74 8.66
CA GLU A 103 -2.11 -5.27 9.81
C GLU A 103 -1.10 -6.35 9.42
N GLU A 104 -1.50 -7.31 8.58
CA GLU A 104 -0.61 -8.33 8.03
C GLU A 104 0.60 -7.70 7.33
N LEU A 105 0.38 -6.68 6.51
CA LEU A 105 1.46 -5.95 5.84
C LEU A 105 2.38 -5.23 6.85
N LEU A 106 1.81 -4.56 7.86
CA LEU A 106 2.62 -3.86 8.88
C LEU A 106 3.41 -4.82 9.78
N ASN A 107 3.01 -6.09 9.88
CA ASN A 107 3.74 -7.14 10.59
C ASN A 107 4.87 -7.76 9.76
N MET A 108 4.92 -7.50 8.45
CA MET A 108 5.92 -8.07 7.54
C MET A 108 7.18 -7.20 7.44
N THR A 109 8.36 -7.79 7.63
CA THR A 109 9.64 -7.17 7.28
C THR A 109 10.07 -7.56 5.85
N PRO A 110 10.56 -6.63 5.00
CA PRO A 110 10.91 -5.24 5.29
C PRO A 110 9.77 -4.24 4.97
N PHE A 111 8.50 -4.65 4.88
CA PHE A 111 7.40 -3.77 4.45
C PHE A 111 7.30 -2.52 5.31
N ILE A 112 7.13 -2.73 6.61
CA ILE A 112 6.94 -1.65 7.59
C ILE A 112 8.16 -0.73 7.70
N GLU A 113 9.37 -1.18 7.34
CA GLU A 113 10.58 -0.33 7.31
C GLU A 113 10.57 0.64 6.14
N ARG A 114 9.75 0.35 5.13
CA ARG A 114 9.68 1.10 3.89
C ARG A 114 8.40 1.93 3.78
N VAL A 115 7.39 1.69 4.61
CA VAL A 115 6.20 2.55 4.64
C VAL A 115 6.59 3.92 5.17
N SER A 116 6.17 4.97 4.48
CA SER A 116 6.46 6.33 4.87
C SER A 116 5.54 6.83 5.98
N LEU A 117 6.08 7.76 6.77
CA LEU A 117 5.38 8.45 7.85
C LEU A 117 4.01 9.04 7.44
N PRO A 118 3.88 9.75 6.31
CA PRO A 118 2.59 10.28 5.86
C PRO A 118 1.53 9.19 5.67
N THR A 119 1.90 8.03 5.13
CA THR A 119 0.97 6.93 4.90
C THR A 119 0.42 6.37 6.21
N LEU A 120 1.28 6.17 7.22
CA LEU A 120 0.87 5.69 8.54
C LEU A 120 -0.06 6.68 9.24
N ARG A 121 0.21 7.99 9.12
CA ARG A 121 -0.65 9.06 9.66
C ARG A 121 -2.03 9.06 9.03
N VAL A 122 -2.12 8.92 7.70
CA VAL A 122 -3.41 8.80 7.00
C VAL A 122 -4.18 7.56 7.48
N GLY A 123 -3.48 6.44 7.68
CA GLY A 123 -4.09 5.23 8.20
C GLY A 123 -4.64 5.40 9.62
N ILE A 124 -3.87 6.01 10.53
CA ILE A 124 -4.33 6.33 11.89
C ILE A 124 -5.56 7.23 11.86
N ASP A 125 -5.53 8.32 11.09
CA ASP A 125 -6.67 9.23 10.97
C ASP A 125 -7.92 8.51 10.44
N ALA A 126 -7.74 7.64 9.45
CA ALA A 126 -8.83 6.81 8.92
C ALA A 126 -9.37 5.83 9.98
N CYS A 127 -8.50 5.15 10.75
CA CYS A 127 -8.88 4.27 11.85
C CYS A 127 -9.65 5.03 12.94
N CYS A 128 -9.17 6.20 13.37
CA CYS A 128 -9.84 7.03 14.37
C CYS A 128 -11.24 7.46 13.91
N LYS A 129 -11.40 7.83 12.63
CA LYS A 129 -12.70 8.24 12.07
C LYS A 129 -13.74 7.14 12.04
N ILE A 130 -13.33 5.89 11.85
CA ILE A 130 -14.24 4.75 11.82
C ILE A 130 -14.42 4.08 13.18
N GLY A 131 -13.76 4.60 14.24
CA GLY A 131 -13.78 3.99 15.56
C GLY A 131 -13.03 2.66 15.61
N ASN A 132 -11.97 2.47 14.83
CA ASN A 132 -11.05 1.35 14.99
C ASN A 132 -9.85 1.78 15.84
N SER A 133 -10.10 1.95 17.15
CA SER A 133 -9.09 2.31 18.16
C SER A 133 -7.93 1.31 18.20
N GLU A 134 -8.23 0.02 18.04
CA GLU A 134 -7.24 -1.06 18.08
C GLU A 134 -6.18 -0.91 17.00
N MET A 135 -6.60 -0.75 15.74
CA MET A 135 -5.66 -0.57 14.64
C MET A 135 -4.90 0.76 14.75
N ALA A 136 -5.57 1.81 15.24
CA ALA A 136 -4.94 3.12 15.44
C ALA A 136 -3.79 3.06 16.46
N VAL A 137 -3.99 2.34 17.58
CA VAL A 137 -2.96 2.11 18.61
C VAL A 137 -1.83 1.23 18.05
N LEU A 138 -2.15 0.12 17.38
CA LEU A 138 -1.14 -0.77 16.79
C LEU A 138 -0.21 -0.02 15.81
N VAL A 139 -0.76 0.86 14.98
CA VAL A 139 0.04 1.66 14.04
C VAL A 139 0.89 2.67 14.79
N LEU A 140 0.34 3.31 15.83
CA LEU A 140 1.07 4.26 16.65
C LEU A 140 2.24 3.59 17.38
N ASP A 141 2.03 2.42 17.97
CA ASP A 141 3.07 1.65 18.64
C ASP A 141 4.20 1.30 17.68
N LYS A 142 3.87 0.82 16.47
CA LYS A 142 4.86 0.58 15.41
C LYS A 142 5.62 1.85 15.03
N MET A 143 4.98 3.02 15.02
CA MET A 143 5.66 4.29 14.76
C MET A 143 6.65 4.65 15.89
N ILE A 144 6.26 4.45 17.15
CA ILE A 144 7.07 4.72 18.34
C ILE A 144 8.27 3.77 18.43
N GLU A 145 8.05 2.46 18.27
CA GLU A 145 9.10 1.44 18.27
C GLU A 145 10.22 1.76 17.27
N ARG A 146 9.84 2.37 16.15
CA ARG A 146 10.75 2.72 15.04
C ARG A 146 11.33 4.11 15.15
N GLN A 147 11.02 4.84 16.23
CA GLN A 147 11.43 6.23 16.42
C GLN A 147 11.06 7.12 15.23
N MET A 148 9.97 6.79 14.53
CA MET A 148 9.48 7.60 13.44
C MET A 148 8.79 8.82 14.05
N GLY A 149 8.97 10.01 13.45
CA GLY A 149 8.41 11.26 13.97
C GLY A 149 6.88 11.20 14.14
N THR A 150 6.42 10.81 15.32
CA THR A 150 5.02 10.88 15.74
C THR A 150 4.77 12.28 16.28
N ASP A 151 3.89 13.03 15.61
CA ASP A 151 3.50 14.34 16.10
C ASP A 151 2.49 14.19 17.24
N LEU A 152 2.48 15.17 18.16
CA LEU A 152 1.50 15.23 19.25
C LEU A 152 0.06 15.14 18.74
N VAL A 153 -0.21 15.66 17.54
CA VAL A 153 -1.53 15.59 16.88
C VAL A 153 -1.95 14.14 16.63
N VAL A 154 -1.03 13.29 16.16
CA VAL A 154 -1.32 11.88 15.88
C VAL A 154 -1.67 11.15 17.16
N VAL A 155 -0.85 11.33 18.20
CA VAL A 155 -1.08 10.75 19.54
C VAL A 155 -2.43 11.21 20.09
N THR A 156 -2.71 12.51 20.06
CA THR A 156 -3.96 13.08 20.55
C THR A 156 -5.18 12.50 19.83
N ASN A 157 -5.10 12.31 18.51
CA ASN A 157 -6.18 11.71 17.74
C ASN A 157 -6.46 10.26 18.14
N VAL A 158 -5.41 9.47 18.40
CA VAL A 158 -5.54 8.08 18.88
C VAL A 158 -6.15 8.06 20.29
N LEU A 159 -5.69 8.92 21.20
CA LEU A 159 -6.26 9.06 22.56
C LEU A 159 -7.76 9.39 22.51
N MET A 160 -8.15 10.35 21.66
CA MET A 160 -9.56 10.72 21.50
C MET A 160 -10.41 9.58 20.93
N ALA A 161 -9.87 8.83 19.95
CA ALA A 161 -10.56 7.66 19.41
C ALA A 161 -10.74 6.56 20.47
N CYS A 162 -9.72 6.28 21.28
CA CYS A 162 -9.80 5.33 22.39
C CYS A 162 -10.84 5.75 23.43
N LYS A 163 -10.84 7.03 23.82
CA LYS A 163 -11.84 7.58 24.74
C LYS A 163 -13.27 7.44 24.21
N ASN A 164 -13.49 7.74 22.94
CA ASN A 164 -14.83 7.67 22.33
C ASN A 164 -15.33 6.23 22.18
N ASN A 165 -14.42 5.27 21.97
CA ASN A 165 -14.73 3.85 21.89
C ASN A 165 -14.88 3.16 23.25
N GLY A 166 -14.58 3.87 24.35
CA GLY A 166 -14.57 3.29 25.69
C GLY A 166 -13.28 2.55 26.05
N ASP A 167 -12.30 2.46 25.14
CA ASP A 167 -11.02 1.75 25.30
C ASP A 167 -9.90 2.64 25.86
N TRP A 168 -10.23 3.58 26.76
CA TRP A 168 -9.29 4.59 27.27
C TRP A 168 -8.06 3.98 27.97
N TRP A 169 -8.12 2.75 28.46
CA TRP A 169 -6.97 2.04 29.05
C TRP A 169 -5.92 1.63 28.01
N ARG A 170 -6.27 1.52 26.72
CA ARG A 170 -5.31 1.20 25.64
C ARG A 170 -4.44 2.39 25.26
N SER A 171 -4.75 3.57 25.78
CA SER A 171 -4.14 4.84 25.41
C SER A 171 -3.15 5.35 26.46
N VAL A 172 -2.84 4.53 27.48
CA VAL A 172 -1.97 4.80 28.64
C VAL A 172 -0.79 3.87 28.60
#